data_AF-A0A7S2ZHV1-F1
#
_entry.id   AF-A0A7S2ZHV1-F1
#
_cell.length_a   1.000
_cell.length_b   1.000
_cell.length_c   1.000
_cell.angle_alpha   90.00
_cell.angle_beta   90.00
_cell.angle_gamma   90.00
#
_symmetry.space_group_name_H-M   'P 1'
#
loop_
_entity.id
_entity.type
_entity.pdbx_description
1 polymer ?
#
loop_
_entity_poly.entity_id
_entity_poly.type
_entity_poly.pdbx_seq_one_letter_code
_entity_poly.pdbx_strand_id
1 'polypeptide(L)'
;MALRGLRVFEKVNMSQKTMESFFKRPKSVAAADRLPDAKARRVEVDAVPGLTEEQRKQIERNRKDALSRLNRNRTVAPVLSEKLAFASMAGTTGSTTMEQLLDNSWKPILNNYLNTPQFRDLDKWVSQQRKTHKVFPPEANVFNAFGAAKFDDVKVVIIGQDPYHGDGQAHGLCFSVQRGVARPPSLLNIFKELQNDIPGFTIPKHGSLQSWADQGVLLLNSVLTVEAYKAGSHANKGW
;
A
#
# COMPACT_ATOMS: atom_id res chain seq x y z
N MET A 1 4.95 26.05 12.39
CA MET A 1 4.45 26.36 11.02
C MET A 1 4.12 25.08 10.21
N ALA A 2 3.69 23.96 10.84
CA ALA A 2 3.79 22.62 10.23
C ALA A 2 2.46 21.83 10.05
N LEU A 3 1.30 22.49 10.08
CA LEU A 3 -0.02 21.83 9.91
C LEU A 3 -0.87 22.38 8.76
N ARG A 4 -0.31 23.24 7.88
CA ARG A 4 -1.03 23.66 6.67
C ARG A 4 -1.03 22.50 5.67
N GLY A 5 -2.08 21.67 5.68
CA GLY A 5 -2.33 20.73 4.58
C GLY A 5 -3.07 19.44 4.91
N LEU A 6 -3.20 19.04 6.19
CA LEU A 6 -3.88 17.79 6.53
C LEU A 6 -5.40 17.97 6.36
N ARG A 7 -5.98 17.29 5.37
CA ARG A 7 -7.44 17.22 5.15
C ARG A 7 -7.92 15.80 5.44
N VAL A 8 -8.96 15.70 6.26
CA VAL A 8 -9.61 14.44 6.65
C VAL A 8 -11.04 14.48 6.13
N PHE A 9 -11.45 13.44 5.38
CA PHE A 9 -12.80 13.32 4.82
C PHE A 9 -13.47 12.02 5.29
N GLU A 10 -14.75 12.06 5.68
CA GLU A 10 -15.55 10.90 6.08
C GLU A 10 -16.52 10.49 4.95
N LYS A 11 -16.57 9.21 4.58
CA LYS A 11 -17.36 8.71 3.42
C LYS A 11 -18.87 8.96 3.56
N VAL A 12 -19.38 9.11 4.78
CA VAL A 12 -20.83 9.29 5.05
C VAL A 12 -21.23 10.76 5.17
N ASN A 13 -20.26 11.69 5.27
CA ASN A 13 -20.58 13.12 5.35
C ASN A 13 -19.40 13.95 4.81
N MET A 14 -19.57 14.59 3.66
CA MET A 14 -18.56 15.42 2.98
C MET A 14 -18.24 16.75 3.71
N SER A 15 -18.57 16.86 5.01
CA SER A 15 -18.17 17.96 5.88
C SER A 15 -16.84 17.64 6.58
N GLN A 16 -15.91 18.59 6.60
CA GLN A 16 -14.68 18.49 7.37
C GLN A 16 -14.99 18.36 8.88
N LYS A 17 -14.56 17.27 9.53
CA LYS A 17 -14.73 17.03 10.96
C LYS A 17 -13.38 16.81 11.67
N THR A 18 -13.34 17.04 12.98
CA THR A 18 -12.17 16.79 13.83
C THR A 18 -12.00 15.29 14.12
N MET A 19 -10.76 14.87 14.38
CA MET A 19 -10.41 13.48 14.70
C MET A 19 -11.13 12.96 15.96
N GLU A 20 -11.41 13.84 16.92
CA GLU A 20 -12.16 13.56 18.14
C GLU A 20 -13.53 12.91 17.89
N SER A 21 -14.24 13.30 16.83
CA SER A 21 -15.58 12.79 16.52
C SER A 21 -15.62 11.30 16.16
N PHE A 22 -14.49 10.75 15.69
CA PHE A 22 -14.38 9.36 15.23
C PHE A 22 -14.05 8.38 16.36
N PHE A 23 -13.31 8.81 17.39
CA PHE A 23 -12.92 7.92 18.50
C PHE A 23 -14.02 7.68 19.54
N LYS A 24 -15.19 8.33 19.39
CA LYS A 24 -16.39 8.03 20.19
C LYS A 24 -17.07 6.75 19.67
N ARG A 25 -16.89 5.64 20.38
CA ARG A 25 -17.56 4.34 20.10
C ARG A 25 -19.09 4.45 20.14
N PRO A 26 -19.83 3.84 19.19
CA PRO A 26 -21.21 3.44 19.42
C PRO A 26 -21.27 2.21 20.36
N LYS A 27 -22.29 2.15 21.22
CA LYS A 27 -22.55 0.98 22.09
C LYS A 27 -23.21 -0.15 21.29
N SER A 28 -22.54 -1.31 21.29
CA SER A 28 -22.98 -2.70 21.00
C SER A 28 -23.95 -3.01 19.85
N VAL A 29 -23.55 -3.91 18.95
CA VAL A 29 -24.44 -4.97 18.40
C VAL A 29 -23.65 -6.29 18.29
N ALA A 30 -24.30 -7.39 18.68
CA ALA A 30 -23.77 -8.73 18.84
C ALA A 30 -23.87 -9.61 17.58
N ALA A 31 -23.21 -10.77 17.67
CA ALA A 31 -22.97 -11.86 16.73
C ALA A 31 -24.09 -12.31 15.75
N ALA A 32 -23.71 -12.45 14.47
CA ALA A 32 -24.13 -13.40 13.41
C ALA A 32 -23.41 -12.91 12.12
N ASP A 33 -22.65 -13.64 11.32
CA ASP A 33 -22.92 -14.89 10.62
C ASP A 33 -21.59 -15.56 10.19
N ARG A 34 -21.57 -16.89 10.10
CA ARG A 34 -20.47 -17.68 9.51
C ARG A 34 -20.76 -17.96 8.03
N LEU A 35 -19.75 -17.86 7.16
CA LEU A 35 -19.79 -18.34 5.77
C LEU A 35 -18.84 -19.54 5.57
N PRO A 36 -19.14 -20.47 4.63
CA PRO A 36 -18.52 -21.80 4.57
C PRO A 36 -17.24 -21.89 3.71
N ASP A 37 -16.46 -22.95 3.97
CA ASP A 37 -15.14 -23.25 3.39
C ASP A 37 -15.11 -23.43 1.86
N ALA A 38 -14.15 -22.76 1.20
CA ALA A 38 -13.83 -22.94 -0.21
C ALA A 38 -12.61 -23.87 -0.40
N LYS A 39 -12.81 -24.99 -1.12
CA LYS A 39 -11.76 -25.96 -1.50
C LYS A 39 -10.73 -25.34 -2.46
N ALA A 40 -9.46 -25.43 -2.11
CA ALA A 40 -8.33 -25.04 -2.96
C ALA A 40 -8.14 -26.00 -4.15
N ARG A 41 -8.12 -25.46 -5.38
CA ARG A 41 -7.63 -26.17 -6.57
C ARG A 41 -6.11 -26.05 -6.66
N ARG A 42 -5.41 -27.17 -6.82
CA ARG A 42 -3.97 -27.24 -7.14
C ARG A 42 -3.76 -26.87 -8.60
N VAL A 43 -2.78 -26.00 -8.86
CA VAL A 43 -2.21 -25.77 -10.20
C VAL A 43 -0.80 -26.37 -10.18
N GLU A 44 -0.57 -27.40 -10.98
CA GLU A 44 0.76 -27.94 -11.28
C GLU A 44 1.47 -26.99 -12.23
N VAL A 45 2.71 -26.61 -11.88
CA VAL A 45 3.55 -25.69 -12.65
C VAL A 45 4.74 -26.48 -13.15
N ASP A 46 4.58 -27.16 -14.27
CA ASP A 46 5.69 -27.77 -14.98
C ASP A 46 6.17 -26.88 -16.13
N ALA A 47 7.50 -26.84 -16.24
CA ALA A 47 8.33 -26.32 -17.31
C ALA A 47 8.50 -24.78 -17.43
N VAL A 48 9.38 -24.23 -16.59
CA VAL A 48 10.19 -23.04 -16.95
C VAL A 48 11.41 -23.52 -17.78
N PRO A 49 11.55 -23.14 -19.07
CA PRO A 49 12.73 -23.48 -19.88
C PRO A 49 13.94 -22.61 -19.50
N GLY A 50 15.16 -23.17 -19.56
CA GLY A 50 16.42 -22.42 -19.41
C GLY A 50 17.14 -22.52 -18.04
N LEU A 51 16.59 -23.26 -17.07
CA LEU A 51 17.21 -23.47 -15.76
C LEU A 51 18.03 -24.76 -15.71
N THR A 52 19.25 -24.68 -15.19
CA THR A 52 20.09 -25.85 -14.90
C THR A 52 19.51 -26.67 -13.75
N GLU A 53 19.85 -27.96 -13.70
CA GLU A 53 19.32 -28.90 -12.69
C GLU A 53 19.63 -28.45 -11.25
N GLU A 54 20.76 -27.78 -11.07
CA GLU A 54 21.21 -27.24 -9.78
C GLU A 54 20.39 -26.02 -9.35
N GLN A 55 20.05 -25.15 -10.31
CA GLN A 55 19.16 -24.01 -10.09
C GLN A 55 17.74 -24.46 -9.74
N ARG A 56 17.23 -25.52 -10.38
CA ARG A 56 15.92 -26.13 -10.06
C ARG A 56 15.89 -26.64 -8.62
N LYS A 57 16.92 -27.39 -8.22
CA LYS A 57 17.07 -27.91 -6.86
C LYS A 57 17.23 -26.81 -5.80
N GLN A 58 17.85 -25.68 -6.15
CA GLN A 58 17.99 -24.54 -5.23
C GLN A 58 16.67 -23.79 -5.05
N ILE A 59 15.92 -23.58 -6.14
CA ILE A 59 14.59 -22.94 -6.10
C ILE A 59 13.62 -23.80 -5.28
N GLU A 60 13.64 -25.12 -5.46
CA GLU A 60 12.77 -26.01 -4.71
C GLU A 60 13.09 -26.04 -3.21
N ARG A 61 14.39 -26.01 -2.86
CA ARG A 61 14.83 -25.87 -1.46
C ARG A 61 14.39 -24.55 -0.85
N ASN A 62 14.63 -23.43 -1.54
CA ASN A 62 14.21 -22.10 -1.11
C ASN A 62 12.68 -22.02 -0.94
N ARG A 63 11.91 -22.69 -1.81
CA ARG A 63 10.44 -22.77 -1.73
C ARG A 63 9.97 -23.58 -0.54
N LYS A 64 10.57 -24.75 -0.27
CA LYS A 64 10.26 -25.58 0.91
C LYS A 64 10.58 -24.84 2.21
N ASP A 65 11.69 -24.11 2.25
CA ASP A 65 12.07 -23.28 3.39
C ASP A 65 11.14 -22.08 3.60
N ALA A 66 10.73 -21.41 2.54
CA ALA A 66 9.77 -20.31 2.62
C ALA A 66 8.40 -20.80 3.11
N LEU A 67 7.91 -21.94 2.60
CA LEU A 67 6.65 -22.56 3.02
C LEU A 67 6.68 -23.03 4.49
N SER A 68 7.81 -23.58 4.96
CA SER A 68 7.97 -23.99 6.36
C SER A 68 8.04 -22.80 7.33
N ARG A 69 8.49 -21.64 6.86
CA ARG A 69 8.44 -20.37 7.60
C ARG A 69 7.03 -19.76 7.59
N LEU A 70 6.29 -19.89 6.49
CA LEU A 70 4.92 -19.41 6.36
C LEU A 70 3.93 -20.18 7.25
N ASN A 71 4.04 -21.51 7.30
CA ASN A 71 3.15 -22.36 8.10
C ASN A 71 3.28 -22.13 9.62
N ARG A 72 4.30 -21.41 10.09
CA ARG A 72 4.46 -21.01 11.50
C ARG A 72 3.66 -19.76 11.87
N ASN A 73 3.25 -18.93 10.91
CA ASN A 73 2.46 -17.71 11.14
C ASN A 73 1.09 -17.82 10.45
N ARG A 74 0.15 -18.48 11.14
CA ARG A 74 -1.15 -18.92 10.60
C ARG A 74 -2.14 -17.82 10.19
N THR A 75 -1.77 -16.53 10.28
CA THR A 75 -2.68 -15.39 10.01
C THR A 75 -2.31 -14.54 8.79
N VAL A 76 -1.24 -14.86 8.04
CA VAL A 76 -0.76 -14.03 6.90
C VAL A 76 -0.56 -14.79 5.59
N ALA A 77 -0.81 -16.10 5.58
CA ALA A 77 -0.44 -17.00 4.49
C ALA A 77 -1.10 -16.73 3.11
N PRO A 78 -2.39 -16.41 2.99
CA PRO A 78 -3.02 -16.33 1.66
C PRO A 78 -2.54 -15.13 0.84
N VAL A 79 -2.37 -13.95 1.46
CA VAL A 79 -1.97 -12.71 0.76
C VAL A 79 -0.50 -12.73 0.34
N LEU A 80 0.38 -13.32 1.16
CA LEU A 80 1.81 -13.41 0.83
C LEU A 80 2.08 -14.44 -0.27
N SER A 81 1.31 -15.53 -0.32
CA SER A 81 1.44 -16.56 -1.35
C SER A 81 1.10 -16.02 -2.74
N GLU A 82 0.07 -15.17 -2.85
CA GLU A 82 -0.24 -14.47 -4.11
C GLU A 82 0.85 -13.48 -4.50
N LYS A 83 1.37 -12.68 -3.54
CA LYS A 83 2.47 -11.74 -3.82
C LYS A 83 3.76 -12.43 -4.25
N LEU A 84 4.07 -13.60 -3.69
CA LEU A 84 5.23 -14.42 -4.07
C LEU A 84 5.04 -15.11 -5.43
N ALA A 85 3.82 -15.57 -5.75
CA ALA A 85 3.49 -16.11 -7.07
C ALA A 85 3.60 -15.02 -8.16
N PHE A 86 3.16 -13.79 -7.86
CA PHE A 86 3.28 -12.64 -8.76
C PHE A 86 4.74 -12.27 -9.03
N ALA A 87 5.59 -12.24 -7.98
CA ALA A 87 7.02 -11.97 -8.13
C ALA A 87 7.75 -13.04 -8.98
N SER A 88 7.27 -14.30 -8.95
CA SER A 88 7.80 -15.39 -9.76
C SER A 88 7.38 -15.33 -11.24
N MET A 89 6.30 -14.63 -11.58
CA MET A 89 5.77 -14.49 -12.95
C MET A 89 6.41 -13.34 -13.73
N ALA A 90 7.11 -12.42 -13.05
CA ALA A 90 7.81 -11.28 -13.64
C ALA A 90 9.04 -11.65 -14.52
N GLY A 91 9.27 -12.94 -14.76
CA GLY A 91 10.32 -13.45 -15.64
C GLY A 91 9.96 -13.50 -17.14
N THR A 92 8.78 -13.03 -17.55
CA THR A 92 8.39 -13.00 -18.97
C THR A 92 8.10 -11.57 -19.40
N THR A 93 8.73 -11.17 -20.51
CA THR A 93 8.69 -9.85 -21.15
C THR A 93 7.28 -9.27 -21.28
N GLY A 94 6.94 -8.39 -20.35
CA GLY A 94 5.78 -7.51 -20.37
C GLY A 94 5.93 -6.54 -19.21
N SER A 95 6.11 -5.24 -19.48
CA SER A 95 6.11 -4.23 -18.42
C SER A 95 4.77 -4.30 -17.69
N THR A 96 4.76 -4.68 -16.42
CA THR A 96 3.56 -4.63 -15.58
C THR A 96 3.05 -3.18 -15.59
N THR A 97 1.86 -2.93 -16.14
CA THR A 97 1.31 -1.58 -16.16
C THR A 97 0.84 -1.21 -14.76
N MET A 98 0.91 0.07 -14.38
CA MET A 98 0.46 0.48 -13.05
C MET A 98 -0.99 0.05 -12.76
N GLU A 99 -1.87 0.00 -13.77
CA GLU A 99 -3.24 -0.54 -13.66
C GLU A 99 -3.30 -1.96 -13.05
N GLN A 100 -2.33 -2.83 -13.36
CA GLN A 100 -2.28 -4.20 -12.85
C GLN A 100 -1.96 -4.26 -11.35
N LEU A 101 -1.35 -3.21 -10.80
CA LEU A 101 -1.04 -3.09 -9.37
C LEU A 101 -2.23 -2.62 -8.55
N LEU A 102 -3.31 -2.14 -9.19
CA LEU A 102 -4.50 -1.66 -8.50
C LEU A 102 -5.33 -2.84 -7.98
N ASP A 103 -5.76 -2.73 -6.72
CA ASP A 103 -6.66 -3.71 -6.11
C ASP A 103 -8.01 -3.78 -6.85
N ASN A 104 -8.55 -4.99 -6.98
CA ASN A 104 -9.77 -5.24 -7.75
C ASN A 104 -10.99 -4.45 -7.22
N SER A 105 -11.04 -4.13 -5.93
CA SER A 105 -12.14 -3.31 -5.37
C SER A 105 -12.18 -1.89 -5.94
N TRP A 106 -11.05 -1.37 -6.43
CA TRP A 106 -10.92 -0.02 -6.96
C TRP A 106 -11.02 0.07 -8.47
N LYS A 107 -10.77 -1.03 -9.20
CA LYS A 107 -10.81 -1.05 -10.68
C LYS A 107 -12.12 -0.51 -11.25
N PRO A 108 -13.33 -0.92 -10.79
CA PRO A 108 -14.58 -0.38 -11.35
C PRO A 108 -14.71 1.14 -11.20
N ILE A 109 -14.06 1.72 -10.20
CA ILE A 109 -14.14 3.15 -9.86
C ILE A 109 -13.11 3.96 -10.66
N LEU A 110 -11.89 3.43 -10.81
CA LEU A 110 -10.75 4.16 -11.37
C LEU A 110 -10.45 3.82 -12.83
N ASN A 111 -10.97 2.72 -13.37
CA ASN A 111 -10.66 2.27 -14.74
C ASN A 111 -10.96 3.34 -15.79
N ASN A 112 -12.01 4.15 -15.61
CA ASN A 112 -12.31 5.23 -16.55
C ASN A 112 -11.14 6.23 -16.67
N TYR A 113 -10.50 6.55 -15.54
CA TYR A 113 -9.33 7.42 -15.52
C TYR A 113 -8.07 6.70 -16.01
N LEU A 114 -7.83 5.47 -15.56
CA LEU A 114 -6.64 4.69 -15.94
C LEU A 114 -6.57 4.40 -17.44
N ASN A 115 -7.72 4.35 -18.11
CA ASN A 115 -7.79 4.15 -19.56
C ASN A 115 -7.63 5.43 -20.39
N THR A 116 -7.49 6.60 -19.76
CA THR A 116 -7.30 7.86 -20.48
C THR A 116 -5.91 7.97 -21.12
N PRO A 117 -5.77 8.71 -22.24
CA PRO A 117 -4.45 9.04 -22.79
C PRO A 117 -3.53 9.70 -21.75
N GLN A 118 -4.07 10.58 -20.91
CA GLN A 118 -3.36 11.30 -19.87
C GLN A 118 -2.68 10.34 -18.88
N PHE A 119 -3.39 9.32 -18.40
CA PHE A 119 -2.80 8.33 -17.50
C PHE A 119 -1.75 7.45 -18.20
N ARG A 120 -1.97 7.06 -19.47
CA ARG A 120 -0.97 6.29 -20.22
C ARG A 120 0.33 7.07 -20.43
N ASP A 121 0.23 8.38 -20.65
CA ASP A 121 1.39 9.25 -20.79
C ASP A 121 2.12 9.41 -19.45
N LEU A 122 1.38 9.54 -18.34
CA LEU A 122 1.94 9.50 -16.99
C LEU A 122 2.68 8.19 -16.72
N ASP A 123 2.06 7.05 -17.01
CA ASP A 123 2.63 5.71 -16.78
C ASP A 123 3.97 5.55 -17.52
N LYS A 124 3.98 5.85 -18.82
CA LYS A 124 5.20 5.86 -19.64
C LYS A 124 6.26 6.81 -19.08
N TRP A 125 5.85 8.02 -18.67
CA TRP A 125 6.77 9.00 -18.12
C TRP A 125 7.41 8.52 -16.81
N VAL A 126 6.63 7.95 -15.88
CA VAL A 126 7.13 7.38 -14.63
C VAL A 126 8.05 6.19 -14.89
N SER A 127 7.68 5.28 -15.80
CA SER A 127 8.57 4.17 -16.20
C SER A 127 9.89 4.68 -16.77
N GLN A 128 9.89 5.77 -17.53
CA GLN A 128 11.12 6.38 -18.02
C GLN A 128 11.94 7.01 -16.89
N GLN A 129 11.31 7.70 -15.93
CA GLN A 129 12.00 8.23 -14.75
C GLN A 129 12.69 7.12 -13.96
N ARG A 130 12.07 5.95 -13.82
CA ARG A 130 12.64 4.80 -13.12
C ARG A 130 13.88 4.21 -13.80
N LYS A 131 14.06 4.42 -15.11
CA LYS A 131 15.26 3.95 -15.84
C LYS A 131 16.48 4.84 -15.60
N THR A 132 16.27 6.13 -15.37
CA THR A 132 17.35 7.12 -15.27
C THR A 132 17.57 7.63 -13.84
N HIS A 133 16.56 7.50 -12.98
CA HIS A 133 16.57 8.03 -11.62
C HIS A 133 16.06 6.99 -10.62
N LYS A 134 16.48 7.15 -9.36
CA LYS A 134 15.88 6.42 -8.26
C LYS A 134 14.54 7.08 -7.91
N VAL A 135 13.44 6.36 -8.12
CA VAL A 135 12.08 6.88 -7.87
C VAL A 135 11.42 6.09 -6.73
N PHE A 136 10.83 6.80 -5.79
CA PHE A 136 10.08 6.26 -4.68
C PHE A 136 8.56 6.44 -4.86
N PRO A 137 7.74 5.56 -4.26
CA PRO A 137 8.14 4.27 -3.68
C PRO A 137 8.59 3.28 -4.79
N PRO A 138 9.08 2.07 -4.45
CA PRO A 138 9.21 0.99 -5.43
C PRO A 138 7.90 0.79 -6.21
N GLU A 139 7.99 0.41 -7.48
CA GLU A 139 6.86 0.34 -8.40
C GLU A 139 5.68 -0.48 -7.86
N ALA A 140 5.94 -1.68 -7.34
CA ALA A 140 4.94 -2.55 -6.73
C ALA A 140 4.19 -1.93 -5.53
N ASN A 141 4.69 -0.85 -4.96
CA ASN A 141 4.11 -0.17 -3.80
C ASN A 141 3.37 1.13 -4.18
N VAL A 142 3.36 1.57 -5.45
CA VAL A 142 2.73 2.85 -5.85
C VAL A 142 1.25 2.89 -5.49
N PHE A 143 0.53 1.77 -5.68
CA PHE A 143 -0.90 1.65 -5.37
C PHE A 143 -1.21 0.92 -4.05
N ASN A 144 -0.23 0.83 -3.14
CA ASN A 144 -0.40 0.10 -1.89
C ASN A 144 -1.54 0.66 -1.01
N ALA A 145 -1.81 1.97 -1.03
CA ALA A 145 -2.95 2.57 -0.32
C ALA A 145 -4.31 1.96 -0.71
N PHE A 146 -4.51 1.70 -2.01
CA PHE A 146 -5.75 1.12 -2.53
C PHE A 146 -5.90 -0.36 -2.15
N GLY A 147 -4.80 -1.10 -2.05
CA GLY A 147 -4.82 -2.49 -1.55
C GLY A 147 -4.94 -2.59 -0.03
N ALA A 148 -4.43 -1.59 0.71
CA ALA A 148 -4.50 -1.57 2.17
C ALA A 148 -5.88 -1.16 2.69
N ALA A 149 -6.59 -0.28 1.98
CA ALA A 149 -7.97 0.09 2.28
C ALA A 149 -8.85 -0.15 1.04
N LYS A 150 -9.60 -1.27 1.05
CA LYS A 150 -10.54 -1.61 -0.04
C LYS A 150 -11.64 -0.57 -0.15
N PHE A 151 -12.16 -0.38 -1.36
CA PHE A 151 -13.12 0.70 -1.66
C PHE A 151 -14.31 0.77 -0.69
N ASP A 152 -14.93 -0.37 -0.40
CA ASP A 152 -16.12 -0.43 0.46
C ASP A 152 -15.80 -0.26 1.95
N ASP A 153 -14.57 -0.57 2.36
CA ASP A 153 -14.10 -0.46 3.74
C ASP A 153 -13.64 0.96 4.11
N VAL A 154 -13.44 1.85 3.11
CA VAL A 154 -13.00 3.23 3.35
C VAL A 154 -14.03 3.99 4.18
N LYS A 155 -13.57 4.51 5.32
CA LYS A 155 -14.34 5.38 6.23
C LYS A 155 -13.76 6.78 6.26
N VAL A 156 -12.44 6.88 6.22
CA VAL A 156 -11.68 8.12 6.37
C VAL A 156 -10.66 8.22 5.25
N VAL A 157 -10.49 9.40 4.67
CA VAL A 157 -9.42 9.70 3.71
C VAL A 157 -8.49 10.74 4.30
N ILE A 158 -7.19 10.42 4.36
CA ILE A 158 -6.13 11.35 4.74
C ILE A 158 -5.26 11.59 3.50
N ILE A 159 -5.14 12.86 3.11
CA ILE A 159 -4.37 13.26 1.94
C ILE A 159 -3.03 13.88 2.35
N GLY A 160 -1.94 13.29 1.86
CA GLY A 160 -0.61 13.89 1.83
C GLY A 160 -0.29 14.50 0.46
N GLN A 161 0.86 15.15 0.34
CA GLN A 161 1.29 15.81 -0.89
C GLN A 161 1.97 14.84 -1.86
N ASP A 162 3.16 14.38 -1.49
CA ASP A 162 4.00 13.44 -2.24
C ASP A 162 4.63 12.41 -1.29
N PRO A 163 5.18 11.29 -1.79
CA PRO A 163 5.84 10.30 -0.95
C PRO A 163 7.10 10.90 -0.30
N TYR A 164 7.53 10.30 0.82
CA TYR A 164 8.86 10.60 1.33
C TYR A 164 9.93 10.27 0.28
N HIS A 165 10.89 11.17 0.13
CA HIS A 165 11.92 11.10 -0.91
C HIS A 165 13.26 10.51 -0.39
N GLY A 166 13.32 10.04 0.85
CA GLY A 166 14.50 9.36 1.42
C GLY A 166 14.44 7.84 1.28
N ASP A 167 15.61 7.20 1.35
CA ASP A 167 15.74 5.75 1.17
C ASP A 167 14.92 4.95 2.17
N GLY A 168 14.15 3.99 1.65
CA GLY A 168 13.36 3.06 2.46
C GLY A 168 12.20 3.70 3.22
N GLN A 169 11.94 4.99 3.05
CA GLN A 169 10.87 5.70 3.77
C GLN A 169 9.49 5.42 3.15
N ALA A 170 9.32 5.75 1.88
CA ALA A 170 8.03 5.62 1.21
C ALA A 170 7.70 4.16 0.84
N HIS A 171 6.50 3.73 1.20
CA HIS A 171 5.98 2.39 0.90
C HIS A 171 4.52 2.40 0.40
N GLY A 172 4.06 3.54 -0.11
CA GLY A 172 2.75 3.67 -0.75
C GLY A 172 1.59 4.06 0.17
N LEU A 173 1.85 4.36 1.45
CA LEU A 173 0.89 4.97 2.38
C LEU A 173 1.40 6.36 2.79
N CYS A 174 0.58 7.40 2.68
CA CYS A 174 0.99 8.75 3.07
C CYS A 174 1.36 8.80 4.56
N PHE A 175 2.34 9.65 4.90
CA PHE A 175 2.94 9.81 6.24
C PHE A 175 3.58 8.58 6.88
N SER A 176 3.34 7.38 6.40
CA SER A 176 3.81 6.13 7.00
C SER A 176 5.22 5.74 6.52
N VAL A 177 5.98 5.12 7.42
CA VAL A 177 7.23 4.42 7.11
C VAL A 177 7.19 2.99 7.65
N GLN A 178 7.99 2.08 7.09
CA GLN A 178 8.05 0.69 7.57
C GLN A 178 8.60 0.60 9.00
N ARG A 179 8.30 -0.51 9.69
CA ARG A 179 8.88 -0.77 11.03
C ARG A 179 10.41 -0.84 10.91
N GLY A 180 11.11 -0.24 11.88
CA GLY A 180 12.57 -0.12 11.87
C GLY A 180 13.11 1.11 11.13
N VAL A 181 12.27 1.80 10.34
CA VAL A 181 12.64 3.08 9.71
C VAL A 181 12.40 4.23 10.69
N ALA A 182 13.33 5.18 10.73
CA ALA A 182 13.21 6.38 11.55
C ALA A 182 11.94 7.17 11.17
N ARG A 183 11.18 7.59 12.18
CA ARG A 183 9.94 8.36 11.98
C ARG A 183 10.27 9.75 11.42
N PRO A 184 9.72 10.15 10.27
CA PRO A 184 9.96 11.49 9.73
C PRO A 184 9.33 12.59 10.59
N PRO A 185 9.79 13.86 10.48
CA PRO A 185 9.30 14.97 11.31
C PRO A 185 7.79 15.20 11.22
N SER A 186 7.19 15.06 10.04
CA SER A 186 5.74 15.18 9.84
C SER A 186 4.97 14.12 10.63
N LEU A 187 5.40 12.86 10.59
CA LEU A 187 4.77 11.80 11.37
C LEU A 187 4.95 12.00 12.89
N LEU A 188 6.10 12.51 13.33
CA LEU A 188 6.29 12.87 14.74
C LEU A 188 5.32 13.96 15.18
N ASN A 189 5.04 14.94 14.32
CA ASN A 189 4.04 15.97 14.61
C ASN A 189 2.62 15.38 14.69
N ILE A 190 2.25 14.47 13.78
CA ILE A 190 0.98 13.75 13.84
C ILE A 190 0.83 12.99 15.16
N PHE A 191 1.87 12.28 15.60
CA PHE A 191 1.84 11.55 16.87
C PHE A 191 1.77 12.45 18.10
N LYS A 192 2.42 13.62 18.07
CA LYS A 192 2.28 14.62 19.14
C LYS A 192 0.86 15.17 19.20
N GLU A 193 0.27 15.48 18.06
CA GLU A 193 -1.11 15.97 18.00
C GLU A 193 -2.08 14.92 18.54
N LEU A 194 -1.94 13.67 18.12
CA LEU A 194 -2.72 12.53 18.63
C LEU A 194 -2.60 12.36 20.14
N GLN A 195 -1.40 12.53 20.70
CA GLN A 195 -1.18 12.44 22.14
C GLN A 195 -1.91 13.56 22.91
N ASN A 196 -2.03 14.74 22.31
CA ASN A 196 -2.75 15.87 22.92
C ASN A 196 -4.27 15.74 22.76
N ASP A 197 -4.73 15.24 21.61
CA ASP A 197 -6.15 15.19 21.24
C ASP A 197 -6.88 13.95 21.78
N ILE A 198 -6.19 12.82 21.92
CA ILE A 198 -6.82 11.54 22.31
C ILE A 198 -6.33 11.10 23.69
N PRO A 199 -7.20 11.19 24.73
CA PRO A 199 -6.87 10.70 26.05
C PRO A 199 -6.44 9.22 26.02
N GLY A 200 -5.27 8.95 26.60
CA GLY A 200 -4.69 7.60 26.67
C GLY A 200 -3.94 7.15 25.41
N PHE A 201 -3.83 7.98 24.36
CA PHE A 201 -2.98 7.65 23.22
C PHE A 201 -1.50 7.65 23.63
N THR A 202 -0.79 6.60 23.23
CA THR A 202 0.65 6.46 23.45
C THR A 202 1.37 6.38 22.11
N ILE A 203 2.41 7.19 21.95
CA ILE A 203 3.18 7.26 20.71
C ILE A 203 3.89 5.90 20.46
N PRO A 204 3.62 5.22 19.33
CA PRO A 204 4.27 3.95 19.03
C PRO A 204 5.78 4.10 18.79
N LYS A 205 6.54 3.02 19.05
CA LYS A 205 7.99 2.96 18.76
C LYS A 205 8.31 2.82 17.26
N HIS A 206 7.33 2.73 16.38
CA HIS A 206 7.48 2.61 14.92
C HIS A 206 6.68 3.68 14.16
N GLY A 207 6.94 3.83 12.86
CA GLY A 207 6.21 4.76 11.99
C GLY A 207 5.19 4.13 11.02
N SER A 208 4.95 2.82 11.14
CA SER A 208 3.96 2.14 10.30
C SER A 208 2.54 2.51 10.72
N LEU A 209 1.73 2.94 9.75
CA LEU A 209 0.31 3.29 9.89
C LEU A 209 -0.59 2.22 9.27
N GLN A 210 -0.06 1.02 8.99
CA GLN A 210 -0.83 -0.08 8.38
C GLN A 210 -2.11 -0.38 9.15
N SER A 211 -2.05 -0.38 10.49
CA SER A 211 -3.22 -0.64 11.32
C SER A 211 -4.35 0.39 11.15
N TRP A 212 -4.07 1.60 10.68
CA TRP A 212 -5.10 2.57 10.34
C TRP A 212 -5.75 2.22 9.01
N ALA A 213 -4.94 1.83 8.01
CA ALA A 213 -5.45 1.38 6.72
C ALA A 213 -6.35 0.15 6.87
N ASP A 214 -5.93 -0.82 7.68
CA ASP A 214 -6.71 -2.03 8.01
C ASP A 214 -8.07 -1.72 8.65
N GLN A 215 -8.26 -0.51 9.20
CA GLN A 215 -9.51 -0.06 9.82
C GLN A 215 -10.40 0.81 8.89
N GLY A 216 -9.96 1.03 7.64
CA GLY A 216 -10.67 1.82 6.65
C GLY A 216 -10.14 3.24 6.47
N VAL A 217 -8.91 3.54 6.90
CA VAL A 217 -8.27 4.84 6.65
C VAL A 217 -7.47 4.79 5.35
N LEU A 218 -7.97 5.42 4.28
CA LEU A 218 -7.25 5.58 3.03
C LEU A 218 -6.15 6.64 3.19
N LEU A 219 -4.90 6.19 3.27
CA LEU A 219 -3.69 7.02 3.43
C LEU A 219 -3.07 7.32 2.05
N LEU A 220 -3.63 8.31 1.34
CA LEU A 220 -3.28 8.61 -0.05
C LEU A 220 -2.45 9.88 -0.17
N ASN A 221 -1.50 9.93 -1.11
CA ASN A 221 -0.87 11.20 -1.50
C ASN A 221 -1.53 11.74 -2.77
N SER A 222 -1.54 13.06 -2.96
CA SER A 222 -1.99 13.66 -4.24
C SER A 222 -1.04 13.36 -5.40
N VAL A 223 0.25 13.14 -5.12
CA VAL A 223 1.26 12.69 -6.07
C VAL A 223 1.78 11.35 -5.56
N LEU A 224 1.80 10.31 -6.39
CA LEU A 224 2.10 8.94 -5.91
C LEU A 224 3.55 8.49 -6.10
N THR A 225 4.37 9.30 -6.75
CA THR A 225 5.81 9.02 -6.95
C THR A 225 6.66 10.27 -6.74
N VAL A 226 7.93 10.09 -6.45
CA VAL A 226 8.90 11.18 -6.28
C VAL A 226 10.31 10.68 -6.63
N GLU A 227 11.13 11.54 -7.22
CA GLU A 227 12.55 11.26 -7.38
C GLU A 227 13.27 11.34 -6.02
N ALA A 228 14.22 10.44 -5.78
CA ALA A 228 15.00 10.42 -4.55
C ALA A 228 15.63 11.79 -4.27
N TYR A 229 15.47 12.23 -3.02
CA TYR A 229 16.00 13.50 -2.49
C TYR A 229 15.47 14.78 -3.16
N LYS A 230 14.46 14.70 -4.02
CA LYS A 230 13.85 15.86 -4.70
C LYS A 230 12.34 15.91 -4.44
N ALA A 231 11.94 16.48 -3.31
CA ALA A 231 10.54 16.71 -2.97
C ALA A 231 9.79 17.43 -4.10
N GLY A 232 8.57 17.00 -4.41
CA GLY A 232 7.72 17.60 -5.44
C GLY A 232 8.20 17.44 -6.89
N SER A 233 9.27 16.67 -7.14
CA SER A 233 9.84 16.47 -8.50
C SER A 233 8.86 15.92 -9.53
N HIS A 234 7.85 15.17 -9.09
CA HIS A 234 6.82 14.58 -9.95
C HIS A 234 5.48 15.32 -9.87
N ALA A 235 5.44 16.50 -9.23
CA ALA A 235 4.24 17.33 -9.22
C ALA A 235 3.86 17.79 -10.64
N ASN A 236 2.56 17.98 -10.88
CA ASN A 236 1.99 18.43 -12.16
C ASN A 236 2.30 17.51 -13.36
N LYS A 237 2.57 16.22 -13.11
CA LYS A 237 2.80 15.21 -14.17
C LYS A 237 1.57 14.41 -14.56
N GLY A 238 0.45 14.59 -13.85
CA GLY A 238 -0.82 13.90 -14.12
C GLY A 238 -1.26 12.89 -13.06
N TRP A 239 -0.55 12.82 -11.92
CA TRP A 239 -1.12 12.23 -10.70
C TRP A 239 -2.30 13.08 -10.22
#